data_AF-A0A4Y2W0Z5-F1
#
_entry.id   AF-A0A4Y2W0Z5-F1
#
_cell.length_a   1.000
_cell.length_b   1.000
_cell.length_c   1.000
_cell.angle_alpha   90.00
_cell.angle_beta   90.00
_cell.angle_gamma   90.00
#
_symmetry.space_group_name_H-M   'P 1'
#
loop_
_entity.id
_entity.type
_entity.pdbx_description
1 polymer ?
#
loop_
_entity_poly.entity_id
_entity_poly.type
_entity_poly.pdbx_seq_one_letter_code
_entity_poly.pdbx_strand_id
1 'polypeptide(L)'
;MNVSEPTVVDWKSFCQEVCVDRLVKDSKVKLGGVGMVVDIDESKFGKRKYNRGKRVDGKWVFGGVERGSKRSFFFAWLRIERQRR
;
A
#
# COMPACT_ATOMS: atom_id res chain seq x y z
N MET A 1 -24.68 16.07 -10.95
CA MET A 1 -23.70 15.76 -12.02
C MET A 1 -23.85 14.28 -12.34
N ASN A 2 -24.29 13.94 -13.55
CA ASN A 2 -24.54 12.54 -13.95
C ASN A 2 -23.29 12.04 -14.68
N VAL A 3 -22.36 11.43 -13.94
CA VAL A 3 -21.12 10.87 -14.48
C VAL A 3 -21.29 9.37 -14.61
N SER A 4 -20.96 8.80 -15.77
CA SER A 4 -21.11 7.36 -16.00
C SER A 4 -20.20 6.55 -15.07
N GLU A 5 -20.69 5.41 -14.58
CA GLU A 5 -19.91 4.52 -13.69
C GLU A 5 -18.53 4.16 -14.30
N PRO A 6 -18.42 3.80 -15.59
CA PRO A 6 -17.11 3.55 -16.22
C PRO A 6 -16.15 4.74 -16.09
N THR A 7 -16.65 5.96 -16.32
CA THR A 7 -15.82 7.18 -16.22
C THR A 7 -15.31 7.39 -14.79
N VAL A 8 -16.12 7.09 -13.77
CA VAL A 8 -15.71 7.21 -12.36
C VAL A 8 -14.65 6.15 -12.01
N VAL A 9 -14.80 4.92 -12.51
CA VAL A 9 -13.84 3.83 -12.29
C VAL A 9 -12.50 4.14 -12.97
N ASP A 10 -12.53 4.62 -14.21
CA ASP A 10 -11.32 4.97 -14.96
C ASP A 10 -10.58 6.13 -14.31
N TRP A 11 -11.30 7.19 -13.93
CA TRP A 11 -10.72 8.31 -13.20
C TRP A 11 -10.05 7.86 -11.89
N LYS A 12 -10.74 7.01 -11.12
CA LYS A 12 -10.19 6.47 -9.87
C LYS A 12 -8.93 5.63 -10.12
N SER A 13 -8.93 4.81 -11.17
CA SER A 13 -7.78 3.98 -11.55
C SER A 13 -6.59 4.84 -11.94
N PHE A 14 -6.82 5.87 -12.77
CA PHE A 14 -5.79 6.85 -13.14
C PHE A 14 -5.18 7.54 -11.91
N CYS A 15 -6.02 8.04 -11.00
CA CYS A 15 -5.51 8.66 -9.77
C CYS A 15 -4.67 7.68 -8.93
N GLN A 16 -5.07 6.41 -8.85
CA GLN A 16 -4.32 5.39 -8.12
C GLN A 16 -2.96 5.12 -8.77
N GLU A 17 -2.90 5.01 -10.08
CA GLU A 17 -1.64 4.80 -10.82
C GLU A 17 -0.65 5.93 -10.58
N VAL A 18 -1.09 7.19 -10.64
CA VAL A 18 -0.24 8.35 -10.36
C VAL A 18 0.32 8.30 -8.93
N CYS A 19 -0.50 7.93 -7.94
CA CYS A 19 -0.04 7.76 -6.57
C CYS A 19 0.98 6.63 -6.44
N VAL A 20 0.72 5.47 -7.06
CA VAL A 20 1.61 4.30 -7.00
C VAL A 20 2.95 4.61 -7.67
N ASP A 21 2.95 5.24 -8.84
CA ASP A 21 4.18 5.61 -9.56
C ASP A 21 5.06 6.54 -8.71
N ARG A 22 4.48 7.55 -8.07
CA ARG A 22 5.20 8.44 -7.15
C ARG A 22 5.77 7.68 -5.96
N LEU A 23 4.96 6.83 -5.32
CA LEU A 23 5.38 6.04 -4.15
C LEU A 23 6.51 5.07 -4.48
N VAL A 24 6.47 4.41 -5.64
CA VAL A 24 7.51 3.47 -6.10
C VAL A 24 8.80 4.20 -6.47
N LYS A 25 8.70 5.42 -7.02
CA LYS A 25 9.88 6.26 -7.27
C LYS A 25 10.55 6.68 -5.97
N ASP A 26 9.77 7.11 -4.98
CA ASP A 26 10.26 7.60 -3.69
C ASP A 26 10.80 6.47 -2.80
N SER A 27 10.32 5.23 -2.97
CA SER A 27 10.74 4.07 -2.17
C SER A 27 12.17 3.57 -2.45
N LYS A 28 12.89 4.14 -3.42
CA LYS A 28 14.28 3.74 -3.76
C LYS A 28 15.33 4.29 -2.77
N VAL A 29 14.93 5.19 -1.88
CA VAL A 29 15.82 5.82 -0.90
C VAL A 29 15.76 5.08 0.42
N LYS A 30 16.93 4.81 1.03
CA LYS A 30 16.98 4.27 2.40
C LYS A 30 16.39 5.30 3.37
N LEU A 31 15.37 4.91 4.14
CA LEU A 31 14.85 5.71 5.25
C LEU A 31 15.66 5.46 6.52
N GLY A 32 15.71 6.46 7.39
CA GLY A 32 16.36 6.35 8.68
C GLY A 32 17.83 6.77 8.67
N GLY A 33 18.38 6.85 9.88
CA GLY A 33 19.70 7.40 10.18
C GLY A 33 19.76 7.86 11.63
N VAL A 34 20.95 8.23 12.12
CA VAL A 34 21.10 8.75 13.50
C VAL A 34 20.24 10.00 13.67
N GLY A 35 19.34 9.98 14.65
CA GLY A 35 18.42 11.08 14.94
C GLY A 35 17.16 11.13 14.07
N MET A 36 16.97 10.18 13.14
CA MET A 36 15.77 10.10 12.31
C MET A 36 14.75 9.13 12.89
N VAL A 37 13.49 9.58 12.98
CA VAL A 37 12.35 8.77 13.41
C VAL A 37 11.51 8.41 12.19
N VAL A 38 11.31 7.12 11.98
CA VAL A 38 10.48 6.57 10.91
C VAL A 38 9.25 5.93 11.54
N ASP A 39 8.07 6.38 11.13
CA ASP A 39 6.81 5.73 11.48
C ASP A 39 6.55 4.60 10.48
N ILE A 40 6.25 3.40 10.96
CA ILE A 40 5.99 2.21 10.15
C ILE A 40 4.56 1.73 10.42
N ASP A 41 3.81 1.42 9.36
CA ASP A 41 2.45 0.89 9.43
C ASP A 41 2.30 -0.39 8.58
N GLU A 42 1.41 -1.28 9.03
CA GLU A 42 1.11 -2.54 8.36
C GLU A 42 -0.39 -2.67 8.08
N SER A 43 -0.74 -2.86 6.81
CA SER A 43 -2.12 -3.02 6.36
C SER A 43 -2.30 -4.33 5.58
N LYS A 44 -3.27 -5.16 6.02
CA LYS A 44 -3.61 -6.43 5.36
C LYS A 44 -4.85 -6.29 4.47
N PHE A 45 -4.67 -6.39 3.16
CA PHE A 45 -5.72 -6.22 2.14
C PHE A 45 -6.27 -7.57 1.68
N GLY A 46 -7.49 -7.93 2.10
CA GLY A 46 -8.15 -9.18 1.71
C GLY A 46 -9.63 -9.05 1.38
N LYS A 47 -10.16 -9.95 0.54
CA LYS A 47 -11.61 -10.08 0.31
C LYS A 47 -12.26 -10.83 1.47
N ARG A 48 -13.50 -10.47 1.80
CA ARG A 48 -14.30 -11.18 2.83
C ARG A 48 -14.68 -12.55 2.29
N LYS A 49 -14.55 -13.61 3.10
CA LYS A 49 -15.21 -14.89 2.81
C LYS A 49 -16.70 -14.75 3.19
N TYR A 50 -17.61 -14.86 2.22
CA TYR A 50 -19.07 -14.76 2.42
C TYR A 50 -19.59 -13.42 3.01
N ASN A 51 -18.90 -12.30 2.79
CA ASN A 51 -19.27 -10.95 3.29
C ASN A 51 -19.48 -10.78 4.82
N ARG A 52 -19.20 -11.81 5.63
CA ARG A 52 -19.35 -11.80 7.10
C ARG A 52 -17.98 -11.84 7.81
N GLY A 53 -17.87 -11.24 8.99
CA GLY A 53 -16.65 -11.27 9.84
C GLY A 53 -15.52 -10.30 9.44
N LYS A 54 -14.38 -10.38 10.17
CA LYS A 54 -13.18 -9.54 9.96
C LYS A 54 -12.39 -9.98 8.71
N ARG A 55 -12.10 -9.03 7.79
CA ARG A 55 -11.00 -9.08 6.80
C ARG A 55 -10.87 -10.45 6.14
N VAL A 56 -9.88 -11.32 6.31
CA VAL A 56 -8.51 -11.19 5.79
C VAL A 56 -7.94 -12.54 5.29
N ASP A 57 -8.17 -12.86 4.01
CA ASP A 57 -7.18 -13.60 3.21
C ASP A 57 -6.74 -12.66 2.09
N GLY A 58 -5.46 -12.26 2.09
CA GLY A 58 -5.08 -10.98 1.52
C GLY A 58 -3.58 -10.69 1.50
N LYS A 59 -3.18 -9.78 0.61
CA LYS A 59 -1.79 -9.30 0.49
C LYS A 59 -1.48 -8.38 1.67
N TRP A 60 -0.29 -8.52 2.23
CA TRP A 60 0.21 -7.57 3.21
C TRP A 60 0.86 -6.41 2.48
N VAL A 61 0.65 -5.20 2.98
CA VAL A 61 1.35 -4.01 2.53
C VAL A 61 1.92 -3.32 3.76
N PHE A 62 3.20 -3.05 3.71
CA PHE A 62 3.95 -2.31 4.71
C PHE A 62 4.25 -0.93 4.12
N GLY A 63 4.08 0.10 4.93
CA GLY A 63 4.45 1.46 4.58
C GLY A 63 5.31 2.05 5.68
N GLY A 64 6.17 2.99 5.33
CA GLY A 64 6.86 3.80 6.33
C GLY A 64 7.15 5.20 5.83
N VAL A 65 7.16 6.16 6.74
CA VAL A 65 7.46 7.58 6.45
C VAL A 65 8.40 8.17 7.50
N GLU A 66 9.40 8.91 7.05
CA GLU A 66 10.30 9.65 7.94
C GLU A 66 9.70 11.02 8.27
N ARG A 67 9.57 11.34 9.57
CA ARG A 67 8.88 12.57 10.01
C ARG A 67 9.51 13.87 9.51
N GLY A 68 10.84 13.91 9.39
CA GLY A 68 11.59 15.11 9.01
C GLY A 68 11.62 15.34 7.50
N SER A 69 11.95 14.32 6.72
CA SER A 69 12.15 14.45 5.27
C SER A 69 10.90 14.14 4.44
N LYS A 70 9.84 13.59 5.05
CA LYS A 70 8.64 13.06 4.38
C LYS A 70 8.93 12.00 3.32
N ARG A 71 10.13 11.42 3.31
CA ARG A 71 10.47 10.28 2.45
C ARG A 71 9.69 9.07 2.94
N SER A 72 9.21 8.26 2.00
CA SER A 72 8.37 7.11 2.30
C SER A 72 8.76 5.88 1.49
N PHE A 73 8.52 4.69 2.04
CA PHE A 73 8.56 3.44 1.30
C PHE A 73 7.22 2.72 1.38
N PHE A 74 6.92 1.93 0.35
CA PHE A 74 5.82 0.97 0.34
C PHE A 74 6.34 -0.37 -0.14
N PHE A 75 5.96 -1.43 0.57
CA PHE A 75 6.37 -2.79 0.28
C PHE A 75 5.18 -3.73 0.38
N ALA A 76 4.77 -4.30 -0.74
CA ALA A 76 3.70 -5.29 -0.79
C ALA A 76 4.28 -6.70 -0.72
N TRP A 77 3.89 -7.48 0.30
CA TRP A 77 4.22 -8.89 0.39
C TRP A 77 3.21 -9.71 -0.43
N LEU A 78 3.67 -10.27 -1.56
CA LEU A 78 2.96 -11.35 -2.24
C LEU A 78 3.21 -12.65 -1.45
N ARG A 79 2.17 -13.46 -1.29
CA ARG A 79 2.22 -14.75 -0.59
C ARG A 79 3.33 -15.62 -1.19
N ILE A 80 4.43 -15.80 -0.47
CA ILE A 80 5.36 -16.92 -0.71
C ILE A 80 4.69 -18.16 -0.14
N GLU A 81 4.47 -19.16 -0.99
CA GLU A 81 4.06 -20.50 -0.56
C GLU A 81 5.09 -20.97 0.47
N ARG A 82 4.67 -20.95 1.74
CA ARG A 82 5.47 -21.40 2.87
C ARG A 82 5.67 -22.90 2.66
N GLN A 83 6.82 -23.30 2.10
CA GLN A 83 7.33 -24.68 2.19
C GLN A 83 7.30 -25.05 3.67
N ARG A 84 6.26 -25.79 4.04
CA ARG A 84 5.93 -26.14 5.41
C ARG A 84 6.73 -27.40 5.72
N ARG A 85 7.72 -27.27 6.62
CA ARG A 85 8.28 -28.41 7.35
C ARG A 85 7.18 -29.12 8.13
#